data_AF-Q8NRK5-F1
#
_entry.id   AF-Q8NRK5-F1
#
_cell.length_a   1.000
_cell.length_b   1.000
_cell.length_c   1.000
_cell.angle_alpha   90.00
_cell.angle_beta   90.00
_cell.angle_gamma   90.00
#
_symmetry.space_group_name_H-M   'P 1'
#
loop_
_entity.id
_entity.type
_entity.pdbx_description
1 polymer ?
#
loop_
_entity_poly.entity_id
_entity_poly.type
_entity_poly.pdbx_seq_one_letter_code
_entity_poly.pdbx_strand_id
1 'polypeptide(L)'
;MLDVVEGRSADALRAWLARRSPAFRHQVRIVTMDGFQGYATTSKQLLPAARRVMDPFHVVLLAGDKLTRCRQRLQQEKYHRRGLHDDPLYKNRKTLLTTQKWLSKKKQSVLMSCLALIKTTRHCN
;
A
#
# COMPACT_ATOMS: atom_id res chain seq x y z
N MET A 1 19.15 -11.83 11.76
CA MET A 1 19.87 -10.58 12.04
C MET A 1 18.95 -9.43 11.67
N LEU A 2 18.63 -8.57 12.63
CA LEU A 2 17.82 -7.36 12.43
C LEU A 2 18.75 -6.18 12.69
N ASP A 3 18.95 -5.31 11.70
CA ASP A 3 19.69 -4.06 11.86
C ASP A 3 18.77 -2.88 11.60
N VAL A 4 18.96 -1.81 12.37
CA VAL A 4 18.30 -0.53 12.13
C VAL A 4 19.34 0.42 11.56
N VAL A 5 19.02 1.01 10.41
CA VAL A 5 19.84 2.03 9.75
C VAL A 5 19.09 3.35 9.86
N GLU A 6 19.74 4.35 10.42
CA GLU A 6 19.17 5.69 10.51
C GLU A 6 19.11 6.35 9.13
N GLY A 7 17.97 6.98 8.84
CA GLY A 7 17.72 7.69 7.58
C GLY A 7 16.99 6.87 6.51
N ARG A 8 16.00 7.50 5.87
CA ARG A 8 15.24 6.93 4.75
C ARG A 8 15.78 7.43 3.40
N SER A 9 17.05 7.13 3.10
CA SER A 9 17.72 7.60 1.87
C SER A 9 18.47 6.50 1.14
N ALA A 10 18.67 6.69 -0.17
CA ALA A 10 19.48 5.81 -1.00
C ALA A 10 20.92 5.71 -0.45
N ASP A 11 21.47 6.82 0.01
CA ASP A 11 22.84 6.89 0.51
C ASP A 11 23.02 6.15 1.84
N ALA A 12 22.03 6.22 2.74
CA ALA A 12 22.04 5.44 3.98
C ALA A 12 22.07 3.93 3.68
N LEU A 13 21.23 3.46 2.75
CA LEU A 13 21.23 2.06 2.31
C LEU A 13 22.56 1.67 1.65
N ARG A 14 23.10 2.55 0.79
CA ARG A 14 24.36 2.33 0.08
C ARG A 14 25.52 2.18 1.07
N ALA A 15 25.65 3.11 2.00
CA ALA A 15 26.69 3.09 3.02
C ALA A 15 26.59 1.85 3.91
N TRP A 16 25.37 1.46 4.30
CA TRP A 16 25.17 0.26 5.10
C TRP A 16 25.53 -1.02 4.34
N LEU A 17 25.08 -1.18 3.09
CA LEU A 17 25.42 -2.34 2.26
C LEU A 17 26.91 -2.41 1.92
N ALA A 18 27.57 -1.26 1.73
CA ALA A 18 29.00 -1.19 1.44
C ALA A 18 29.87 -1.68 2.62
N ARG A 19 29.40 -1.52 3.86
CA ARG A 19 30.07 -2.06 5.06
C ARG A 19 29.91 -3.58 5.22
N ARG A 20 29.07 -4.23 4.40
CA ARG A 20 28.89 -5.69 4.45
C ARG A 20 29.89 -6.38 3.53
N SER A 21 30.35 -7.55 3.97
CA SER A 21 31.29 -8.35 3.18
C SER A 21 30.70 -8.73 1.82
N PRO A 22 31.52 -8.92 0.78
CA PRO A 22 31.04 -9.43 -0.50
C PRO A 22 30.26 -10.75 -0.36
N ALA A 23 30.74 -11.65 0.51
CA ALA A 23 30.07 -12.92 0.79
C ALA A 23 28.64 -12.72 1.32
N PHE A 24 28.43 -11.78 2.24
CA PHE A 24 27.09 -11.43 2.72
C PHE A 24 26.19 -10.97 1.57
N ARG A 25 26.68 -10.03 0.76
CA ARG A 25 25.91 -9.45 -0.35
C ARG A 25 25.52 -10.49 -1.40
N HIS A 26 26.41 -11.45 -1.69
CA HIS A 26 26.13 -12.56 -2.61
C HIS A 26 25.10 -13.57 -2.07
N GLN A 27 24.95 -13.67 -0.75
CA GLN A 27 23.95 -14.55 -0.13
C GLN A 27 22.55 -13.94 -0.09
N VAL A 28 22.41 -12.63 -0.30
CA VAL A 28 21.09 -11.98 -0.34
C VAL A 28 20.36 -12.38 -1.61
N ARG A 29 19.29 -13.17 -1.46
CA ARG A 29 18.46 -13.65 -2.58
C ARG A 29 17.25 -12.77 -2.88
N ILE A 30 16.70 -12.11 -1.86
CA ILE A 30 15.47 -11.32 -1.97
C ILE A 30 15.66 -9.99 -1.24
N VAL A 31 15.21 -8.90 -1.87
CA VAL A 31 15.09 -7.58 -1.26
C VAL A 31 13.64 -7.12 -1.36
N THR A 32 12.96 -7.03 -0.23
CA THR A 32 11.62 -6.45 -0.09
C THR A 32 11.73 -4.95 0.15
N MET A 33 11.03 -4.12 -0.64
CA MET A 33 11.13 -2.66 -0.56
C MET A 33 9.77 -1.96 -0.69
N ASP A 34 9.68 -0.74 -0.15
CA ASP A 34 8.47 0.08 -0.01
C ASP A 34 8.06 0.85 -1.28
N GLY A 35 8.71 0.60 -2.41
CA GLY A 35 8.50 1.33 -3.67
C GLY A 35 9.32 2.61 -3.81
N PHE A 36 10.16 2.95 -2.83
CA PHE A 36 11.07 4.09 -2.97
C PHE A 36 12.14 3.83 -4.04
N GLN A 37 12.19 4.68 -5.06
CA GLN A 37 13.07 4.51 -6.21
C GLN A 37 14.56 4.47 -5.82
N GLY A 38 14.95 5.24 -4.80
CA GLY A 38 16.34 5.26 -4.31
C GLY A 38 16.81 3.89 -3.80
N TYR A 39 15.93 3.13 -3.15
CA TYR A 39 16.22 1.76 -2.72
C TYR A 39 16.27 0.79 -3.89
N ALA A 40 15.38 0.93 -4.88
CA ALA A 40 15.37 0.09 -6.07
C ALA A 40 16.70 0.21 -6.83
N THR A 41 17.17 1.43 -7.06
CA THR A 41 18.44 1.71 -7.75
C THR A 41 19.63 1.19 -6.95
N THR A 42 19.70 1.49 -5.64
CA THR A 42 20.82 1.07 -4.77
C THR A 42 20.89 -0.45 -4.65
N SER A 43 19.73 -1.11 -4.48
CA SER A 43 19.65 -2.57 -4.41
C SER A 43 20.05 -3.21 -5.74
N LYS A 44 19.67 -2.63 -6.88
CA LYS A 44 20.10 -3.11 -8.21
C LYS A 44 21.63 -3.03 -8.38
N GLN A 45 22.25 -1.96 -7.89
CA GLN A 45 23.68 -1.75 -8.00
C GLN A 45 24.49 -2.66 -7.06
N LEU A 46 24.08 -2.78 -5.80
CA LEU A 46 24.87 -3.45 -4.76
C LEU A 46 24.50 -4.92 -4.54
N LEU A 47 23.31 -5.34 -4.98
CA LEU A 47 22.77 -6.69 -4.84
C LEU A 47 22.19 -7.18 -6.18
N PRO A 48 22.99 -7.24 -7.26
CA PRO A 48 22.48 -7.52 -8.61
C PRO A 48 21.82 -8.91 -8.74
N ALA A 49 22.28 -9.89 -7.96
CA ALA A 49 21.74 -11.26 -7.94
C ALA A 49 20.43 -11.39 -7.14
N ALA A 50 20.08 -10.40 -6.33
CA ALA A 50 18.87 -10.47 -5.50
C ALA A 50 17.62 -10.11 -6.30
N ARG A 51 16.56 -10.91 -6.14
CA ARG A 51 15.23 -10.57 -6.63
C ARG A 51 14.65 -9.43 -5.79
N ARG A 52 14.37 -8.31 -6.44
CA ARG A 52 13.66 -7.18 -5.82
C ARG A 52 12.16 -7.41 -5.88
N VAL A 53 11.47 -7.26 -4.76
CA VAL A 53 10.02 -7.39 -4.65
C VAL A 53 9.44 -6.23 -3.84
N MET A 54 8.18 -5.88 -4.11
CA MET A 54 7.47 -4.92 -3.28
C MET A 54 7.10 -5.56 -1.95
N ASP A 55 7.28 -4.82 -0.85
CA ASP A 55 6.85 -5.24 0.48
C ASP A 55 5.31 -5.29 0.55
N PRO A 56 4.70 -6.45 0.86
CA PRO A 56 3.26 -6.57 1.01
C PRO A 56 2.63 -5.57 1.99
N PHE A 57 3.32 -5.20 3.07
CA PHE A 57 2.80 -4.22 4.02
C PHE A 57 2.60 -2.85 3.36
N HIS A 58 3.62 -2.38 2.64
CA HIS A 58 3.55 -1.11 1.92
C HIS A 58 2.57 -1.14 0.75
N VAL A 59 2.45 -2.27 0.05
CA VAL A 59 1.46 -2.45 -1.03
C VAL A 59 0.03 -2.37 -0.50
N VAL A 60 -0.27 -3.07 0.59
CA VAL A 60 -1.60 -3.04 1.22
C VAL A 60 -1.93 -1.65 1.76
N LEU A 61 -0.96 -0.99 2.40
CA LEU A 61 -1.12 0.38 2.88
C LEU A 61 -1.46 1.35 1.72
N LEU A 62 -0.67 1.30 0.63
CA LEU A 62 -0.90 2.15 -0.54
C LEU A 62 -2.27 1.89 -1.18
N ALA A 63 -2.67 0.63 -1.33
CA ALA A 63 -3.98 0.27 -1.86
C ALA A 63 -5.11 0.82 -0.96
N GLY A 64 -4.97 0.68 0.37
CA GLY A 64 -5.94 1.20 1.33
C GLY A 64 -6.07 2.73 1.30
N ASP A 65 -4.97 3.44 1.13
CA ASP A 65 -4.95 4.90 0.98
C ASP A 65 -5.64 5.35 -0.31
N LYS A 66 -5.35 4.68 -1.43
CA LYS A 66 -6.01 4.99 -2.72
C LYS A 66 -7.50 4.70 -2.67
N LEU A 67 -7.92 3.59 -2.08
CA LEU A 67 -9.33 3.29 -1.84
C LEU A 67 -10.00 4.33 -0.95
N THR A 68 -9.31 4.80 0.09
CA THR A 68 -9.80 5.84 1.00
C THR A 68 -10.01 7.16 0.27
N ARG A 69 -9.05 7.59 -0.57
CA ARG A 69 -9.17 8.80 -1.39
C ARG A 69 -10.31 8.69 -2.40
N CYS A 70 -10.42 7.56 -3.10
CA CYS A 70 -11.52 7.31 -4.03
C CYS A 70 -12.88 7.42 -3.33
N ARG A 71 -13.03 6.76 -2.18
CA ARG A 71 -14.23 6.85 -1.34
C ARG A 71 -14.56 8.30 -0.94
N GLN A 72 -13.56 9.06 -0.46
CA GLN A 72 -13.76 10.45 -0.05
C GLN A 72 -14.20 11.33 -1.23
N ARG A 73 -13.55 11.17 -2.39
CA ARG A 73 -13.88 11.90 -3.62
C ARG A 73 -15.33 11.63 -4.05
N LEU A 74 -15.72 10.36 -4.15
CA LEU A 74 -17.09 9.98 -4.54
C LEU A 74 -18.15 10.50 -3.56
N GLN A 75 -17.86 10.55 -2.26
CA GLN A 75 -18.79 11.16 -1.30
C GLN A 75 -18.91 12.67 -1.49
N GLN A 76 -17.81 13.36 -1.78
CA GLN A 76 -17.83 14.80 -2.05
C GLN A 76 -18.59 15.11 -3.33
N GLU A 77 -18.37 14.35 -4.40
CA GLU A 77 -19.10 14.49 -5.67
C GLU A 77 -20.60 14.25 -5.48
N LYS A 78 -20.97 13.21 -4.72
CA LYS A 78 -22.37 12.82 -4.54
C LYS A 78 -23.15 13.77 -3.63
N TYR A 79 -22.55 14.20 -2.53
CA TYR A 79 -23.25 14.97 -1.48
C TYR A 79 -22.91 16.46 -1.51
N HIS A 80 -21.96 16.88 -2.35
CA HIS A 80 -21.39 18.24 -2.37
C HIS A 80 -20.84 18.69 -1.01
N ARG A 81 -20.46 17.73 -0.15
CA ARG A 81 -19.89 17.95 1.19
C ARG A 81 -18.97 16.80 1.59
N ARG A 82 -18.20 16.99 2.66
CA ARG A 82 -17.46 15.88 3.28
C ARG A 82 -18.41 14.77 3.75
N GLY A 83 -17.92 13.53 3.69
CA GLY A 83 -18.65 12.36 4.18
C GLY A 83 -18.89 12.41 5.68
N LEU A 84 -20.12 12.12 6.12
CA LEU A 84 -20.57 12.10 7.51
C LEU A 84 -20.70 10.67 8.05
N HIS A 85 -20.84 10.55 9.37
CA HIS A 85 -20.93 9.27 10.08
C HIS A 85 -21.95 8.30 9.47
N ASP A 86 -23.13 8.80 9.11
CA ASP A 86 -24.25 7.98 8.61
C ASP A 86 -24.24 7.79 7.09
N ASP A 87 -23.35 8.47 6.37
CA ASP A 87 -23.23 8.26 4.93
C ASP A 87 -22.75 6.82 4.67
N PRO A 88 -23.40 6.04 3.78
CA PRO A 88 -23.15 4.62 3.62
C PRO A 88 -21.67 4.25 3.39
N LEU A 89 -20.95 5.04 2.60
CA LEU A 89 -19.53 4.81 2.32
C LEU A 89 -18.64 5.10 3.54
N TYR A 90 -18.92 6.16 4.29
CA TYR A 90 -18.13 6.51 5.48
C TYR A 90 -18.41 5.55 6.64
N LYS A 91 -19.68 5.22 6.87
CA LYS A 91 -20.13 4.25 7.87
C LYS A 91 -19.42 2.90 7.68
N ASN A 92 -19.29 2.45 6.44
CA ASN A 92 -18.73 1.14 6.08
C ASN A 92 -17.26 1.19 5.64
N ARG A 93 -16.52 2.27 5.92
CA ARG A 93 -15.13 2.47 5.47
C ARG A 93 -14.18 1.32 5.82
N LYS A 94 -14.34 0.66 6.98
CA LYS A 94 -13.52 -0.49 7.36
C LYS A 94 -13.86 -1.75 6.57
N THR A 95 -15.14 -1.95 6.27
CA THR A 95 -15.60 -3.06 5.41
C THR A 95 -15.02 -2.94 4.00
N LEU A 96 -14.91 -1.71 3.47
CA LEU A 96 -14.28 -1.45 2.17
C LEU A 96 -12.77 -1.77 2.13
N LEU A 97 -12.09 -1.77 3.28
CA LEU A 97 -10.66 -2.07 3.42
C LEU A 97 -10.38 -3.51 3.84
N THR A 98 -11.42 -4.33 4.02
CA THR A 98 -11.28 -5.72 4.47
C THR A 98 -11.55 -6.67 3.31
N THR A 99 -10.66 -7.63 3.10
CA THR A 99 -10.86 -8.66 2.07
C THR A 99 -12.17 -9.40 2.29
N GLN A 100 -12.96 -9.56 1.22
CA GLN A 100 -14.30 -10.14 1.25
C GLN A 100 -14.37 -11.50 1.98
N LYS A 101 -13.35 -12.36 1.82
CA LYS A 101 -13.26 -13.67 2.48
C LYS A 101 -13.32 -13.57 4.01
N TRP A 102 -12.82 -12.48 4.60
CA TRP A 102 -12.80 -12.26 6.05
C TRP A 102 -14.06 -11.58 6.58
N LEU A 103 -15.01 -11.24 5.72
CA LEU A 103 -16.26 -10.61 6.10
C LEU A 103 -17.35 -11.66 6.36
N SER A 104 -18.13 -11.46 7.42
CA SER A 104 -19.40 -12.16 7.62
C SER A 104 -20.34 -11.94 6.42
N LYS A 105 -21.28 -12.87 6.16
CA LYS A 105 -22.29 -12.74 5.08
C LYS A 105 -23.01 -11.38 5.08
N LYS A 106 -23.40 -10.88 6.27
CA LYS A 106 -24.02 -9.55 6.43
C LYS A 106 -23.12 -8.43 5.91
N LYS A 107 -21.84 -8.42 6.29
CA LYS A 107 -20.87 -7.42 5.83
C LYS A 107 -20.52 -7.57 4.34
N GLN A 108 -20.56 -8.78 3.79
CA GLN A 108 -20.39 -8.99 2.34
C GLN A 108 -21.54 -8.36 1.55
N SER A 109 -22.79 -8.52 2.00
CA SER A 109 -23.95 -7.84 1.40
C SER A 109 -23.78 -6.31 1.43
N VAL A 110 -23.36 -5.76 2.58
CA VAL A 110 -23.07 -4.32 2.72
C VAL A 110 -21.94 -3.85 1.79
N LEU A 111 -20.88 -4.66 1.63
CA LEU A 111 -19.79 -4.38 0.70
C LEU A 111 -20.34 -4.27 -0.73
N MET A 112 -21.18 -5.21 -1.16
CA MET A 112 -21.80 -5.18 -2.48
C MET A 112 -22.70 -3.94 -2.68
N SER A 113 -23.48 -3.55 -1.68
CA SER A 113 -24.27 -2.30 -1.72
C SER A 113 -23.39 -1.05 -1.84
N CYS A 114 -22.26 -1.00 -1.13
CA CYS A 114 -21.31 0.11 -1.24
C CYS A 114 -20.64 0.16 -2.62
N LEU A 115 -20.26 -0.99 -3.16
CA LEU A 115 -19.69 -1.09 -4.52
C LEU A 115 -20.69 -0.66 -5.60
N ALA A 116 -21.97 -1.00 -5.43
CA ALA A 116 -23.04 -0.52 -6.32
C ALA A 116 -23.16 1.02 -6.27
N LEU A 117 -23.07 1.61 -5.08
CA LEU A 117 -23.08 3.06 -4.90
C LEU A 117 -21.91 3.76 -5.58
N ILE A 118 -20.72 3.15 -5.55
CA ILE A 118 -19.54 3.64 -6.26
C ILE A 118 -19.78 3.63 -7.78
N LYS A 119 -20.38 2.56 -8.31
CA LYS A 119 -20.65 2.40 -9.75
C LYS A 119 -21.69 3.38 -10.32
N THR A 120 -22.61 3.89 -9.50
CA THR A 120 -23.65 4.84 -9.95
C THR A 120 -23.16 6.29 -10.02
N THR A 121 -22.02 6.60 -9.40
CA THR A 121 -21.46 7.97 -9.34
C THR A 121 -20.58 8.28 -10.56
N ARG A 122 -20.88 7.73 -11.75
CA ARG A 122 -20.05 7.92 -12.96
C ARG A 122 -20.07 9.38 -13.39
N HIS A 123 -18.98 10.10 -13.09
CA HIS A 123 -18.21 10.96 -14.00
C HIS A 123 -16.79 11.04 -13.42
N CYS A 124 -15.89 10.18 -13.89
CA CYS A 124 -14.47 10.26 -13.58
C CYS A 124 -13.68 9.94 -14.85
N ASN A 125 -13.37 10.97 -15.63
CA ASN A 125 -12.07 11.05 -16.30
C ASN A 125 -11.06 11.59 -15.28
#